data_AF-A0A2M8YIA2-F1
#
_entry.id   AF-A0A2M8YIA2-F1
#
_cell.length_a   1.000
_cell.length_b   1.000
_cell.length_c   1.000
_cell.angle_alpha   90.00
_cell.angle_beta   90.00
_cell.angle_gamma   90.00
#
_symmetry.space_group_name_H-M   'P 1'
#
loop_
_entity.id
_entity.type
_entity.pdbx_description
1 polymer ?
#
loop_
_entity_poly.entity_id
_entity_poly.type
_entity_poly.pdbx_seq_one_letter_code
_entity_poly.pdbx_strand_id
1 'polypeptide(L)'
;MSTLLHIRSRLVLPFVLMALGACATQIELRTAAQQEQFAREAASQGDWTQAMRNYADAADNVELGHGDPAWQARLHHEAGRAASAACRDDAAAFHFRSAIALAKKSGQSSALSDKALDSLLAGKPCAVPR
;
A
#
# COMPACT_ATOMS: atom_id res chain seq x y z
N MET A 1 -28.91 42.94 -13.67
CA MET A 1 -28.88 41.87 -12.64
C MET A 1 -28.34 40.60 -13.31
N SER A 2 -27.03 40.35 -13.28
CA SER A 2 -26.44 39.16 -13.94
C SER A 2 -25.08 38.72 -13.35
N THR A 3 -24.38 39.62 -12.67
CA THR A 3 -23.06 39.34 -12.05
C THR A 3 -23.11 38.46 -10.80
N LEU A 4 -24.19 38.52 -10.01
CA LEU A 4 -24.34 37.73 -8.77
C LEU A 4 -24.48 36.22 -9.02
N LEU A 5 -25.06 35.81 -10.17
CA LEU A 5 -25.25 34.41 -10.51
C LEU A 5 -23.92 33.74 -10.93
N HIS A 6 -23.08 34.47 -11.68
CA HIS A 6 -21.75 34.00 -12.07
C HIS A 6 -20.78 33.90 -10.89
N ILE A 7 -20.86 34.79 -9.91
CA ILE A 7 -20.02 34.74 -8.70
C ILE A 7 -20.40 33.53 -7.83
N ARG A 8 -21.71 33.26 -7.64
CA ARG A 8 -22.18 32.09 -6.88
C ARG A 8 -21.80 30.77 -7.56
N SER A 9 -21.97 30.66 -8.88
CA SER A 9 -21.57 29.46 -9.64
C SER A 9 -20.06 29.21 -9.59
N ARG A 10 -19.23 30.28 -9.64
CA ARG A 10 -17.77 30.19 -9.53
C ARG A 10 -17.24 29.81 -8.15
N LEU A 11 -18.01 30.02 -7.08
CA LEU A 11 -17.64 29.62 -5.71
C LEU A 11 -18.19 28.23 -5.34
N VAL A 12 -19.35 27.83 -5.88
CA VAL A 12 -19.94 26.53 -5.60
C VAL A 12 -19.17 25.40 -6.29
N LEU A 13 -18.75 25.59 -7.54
CA LEU A 13 -18.02 24.56 -8.29
C LEU A 13 -16.70 24.12 -7.63
N PRO A 14 -15.78 25.01 -7.20
CA PRO A 14 -14.54 24.59 -6.53
C PRO A 14 -14.83 23.94 -5.17
N PHE A 15 -15.89 24.35 -4.47
CA PHE A 15 -16.27 23.74 -3.20
C PHE A 15 -16.80 22.31 -3.38
N VAL A 16 -17.60 22.07 -4.42
CA VAL A 16 -18.07 20.72 -4.80
C VAL A 16 -16.88 19.84 -5.24
N LEU A 17 -15.94 20.38 -6.02
CA LEU A 17 -14.74 19.64 -6.43
C LEU A 17 -13.82 19.30 -5.24
N MET A 18 -13.65 20.22 -4.28
CA MET A 18 -12.91 19.94 -3.04
C MET A 18 -13.59 18.85 -2.20
N ALA A 19 -14.92 18.91 -2.05
CA ALA A 19 -15.67 17.91 -1.31
C ALA A 19 -15.59 16.52 -1.96
N LEU A 20 -15.70 16.45 -3.29
CA LEU A 20 -15.54 15.20 -4.04
C LEU A 20 -14.13 14.61 -3.92
N GLY A 21 -13.09 15.45 -3.98
CA GLY A 21 -11.70 15.03 -3.78
C GLY A 21 -11.42 14.49 -2.38
N ALA A 22 -11.98 15.10 -1.34
CA ALA A 22 -11.85 14.63 0.04
C ALA A 22 -12.58 13.30 0.30
N CYS A 23 -13.72 13.07 -0.36
CA CYS A 23 -14.40 11.78 -0.27
C CYS A 23 -13.64 10.66 -1.00
N ALA A 24 -13.01 10.99 -2.14
CA ALA A 24 -12.21 10.03 -2.89
C ALA A 24 -11.04 9.51 -2.03
N THR A 25 -10.27 10.40 -1.38
CA THR A 25 -9.14 9.98 -0.53
C THR A 25 -9.59 9.09 0.64
N GLN A 26 -10.74 9.35 1.25
CA GLN A 26 -11.25 8.53 2.35
C GLN A 26 -11.71 7.13 1.90
N ILE A 27 -12.23 7.00 0.68
CA ILE A 27 -12.63 5.69 0.13
C ILE A 27 -11.41 4.82 -0.07
N GLU A 28 -10.36 5.33 -0.71
CA GLU A 28 -9.12 4.59 -0.96
C GLU A 28 -8.50 4.10 0.36
N LEU A 29 -8.40 4.96 1.39
CA LEU A 29 -7.83 4.54 2.69
C LEU A 29 -8.70 3.48 3.41
N ARG A 30 -10.03 3.53 3.26
CA ARG A 30 -10.89 2.46 3.81
C ARG A 30 -10.69 1.16 3.05
N THR A 31 -10.61 1.22 1.73
CA THR A 31 -10.34 0.06 0.87
C THR A 31 -8.99 -0.56 1.21
N ALA A 32 -7.94 0.26 1.40
CA ALA A 32 -6.63 -0.21 1.83
C ALA A 32 -6.69 -0.97 3.16
N ALA A 33 -7.39 -0.43 4.16
CA ALA A 33 -7.53 -1.09 5.47
C ALA A 33 -8.27 -2.44 5.36
N GLN A 34 -9.29 -2.51 4.49
CA GLN A 34 -10.04 -3.74 4.23
C GLN A 34 -9.18 -4.78 3.50
N GLN A 35 -8.43 -4.37 2.48
CA GLN A 35 -7.51 -5.25 1.76
C GLN A 35 -6.41 -5.77 2.69
N GLU A 36 -5.88 -4.94 3.59
CA GLU A 36 -4.93 -5.37 4.61
C GLU A 36 -5.52 -6.46 5.53
N GLN A 37 -6.82 -6.37 5.87
CA GLN A 37 -7.51 -7.43 6.62
C GLN A 37 -7.63 -8.72 5.81
N PHE A 38 -8.03 -8.63 4.54
CA PHE A 38 -8.09 -9.80 3.66
C PHE A 38 -6.72 -10.43 3.41
N ALA A 39 -5.65 -9.62 3.39
CA ALA A 39 -4.29 -10.12 3.26
C ALA A 39 -3.87 -10.95 4.49
N ARG A 40 -4.18 -10.46 5.69
CA ARG A 40 -3.96 -11.20 6.94
C ARG A 40 -4.73 -12.51 7.00
N GLU A 41 -5.99 -12.49 6.54
CA GLU A 41 -6.83 -13.69 6.49
C GLU A 41 -6.29 -14.72 5.47
N ALA A 42 -5.92 -14.28 4.28
CA ALA A 42 -5.29 -15.17 3.30
C ALA A 42 -3.96 -15.76 3.84
N ALA A 43 -3.15 -14.93 4.52
CA ALA A 43 -1.91 -15.37 5.16
C ALA A 43 -2.15 -16.40 6.28
N SER A 44 -3.20 -16.22 7.09
CA SER A 44 -3.54 -17.17 8.17
C SER A 44 -3.97 -18.54 7.63
N GLN A 45 -4.53 -18.56 6.42
CA GLN A 45 -4.91 -19.78 5.68
C GLN A 45 -3.75 -20.36 4.85
N GLY A 46 -2.59 -19.71 4.83
CA GLY A 46 -1.44 -20.12 4.01
C GLY A 46 -1.57 -19.80 2.52
N ASP A 47 -2.59 -19.04 2.09
CA ASP A 47 -2.69 -18.51 0.72
C ASP A 47 -1.80 -17.28 0.57
N TRP A 48 -0.49 -17.53 0.52
CA TRP A 48 0.53 -16.49 0.40
C TRP A 48 0.44 -15.70 -0.90
N THR A 49 -0.07 -16.31 -1.96
CA THR A 49 -0.23 -15.65 -3.26
C THR A 49 -1.39 -14.65 -3.21
N GLN A 50 -2.53 -14.98 -2.59
CA GLN A 50 -3.61 -14.03 -2.37
C GLN A 50 -3.23 -12.97 -1.32
N ALA A 51 -2.52 -13.36 -0.26
CA ALA A 51 -2.04 -12.41 0.75
C ALA A 51 -1.13 -11.34 0.14
N MET A 52 -0.19 -11.74 -0.72
CA MET A 52 0.69 -10.82 -1.44
C MET A 52 -0.11 -9.81 -2.28
N ARG A 53 -1.08 -10.28 -3.08
CA ARG A 53 -1.93 -9.40 -3.89
C ARG A 53 -2.69 -8.40 -3.02
N ASN A 54 -3.35 -8.88 -1.97
CA ASN A 54 -4.14 -8.03 -1.08
C ASN A 54 -3.26 -6.96 -0.37
N TYR A 55 -2.05 -7.30 0.05
CA TYR A 55 -1.13 -6.30 0.63
C TYR A 55 -0.62 -5.29 -0.41
N ALA A 56 -0.36 -5.73 -1.64
CA ALA A 56 0.05 -4.84 -2.73
C ALA A 56 -1.08 -3.86 -3.10
N ASP A 57 -2.30 -4.37 -3.32
CA ASP A 57 -3.47 -3.55 -3.61
C ASP A 57 -3.74 -2.55 -2.48
N ALA A 58 -3.55 -2.97 -1.22
CA ALA A 58 -3.66 -2.08 -0.08
C ALA A 58 -2.63 -0.94 -0.14
N ALA A 59 -1.38 -1.24 -0.49
CA ALA A 59 -0.33 -0.23 -0.59
C ALA A 59 -0.66 0.81 -1.69
N ASP A 60 -1.18 0.35 -2.83
CA ASP A 60 -1.60 1.21 -3.94
C ASP A 60 -2.78 2.12 -3.53
N ASN A 61 -3.75 1.59 -2.77
CA ASN A 61 -4.86 2.37 -2.23
C ASN A 61 -4.38 3.40 -1.18
N VAL A 62 -3.36 3.08 -0.37
CA VAL A 62 -2.74 4.08 0.53
C VAL A 62 -2.12 5.22 -0.26
N GLU A 63 -1.44 4.92 -1.37
CA GLU A 63 -0.84 5.94 -2.23
C GLU A 63 -1.90 6.85 -2.87
N LEU A 64 -2.93 6.24 -3.47
CA LEU A 64 -4.06 6.94 -4.09
C LEU A 64 -4.83 7.80 -3.07
N GLY A 65 -5.01 7.29 -1.86
CA GLY A 65 -5.66 7.99 -0.76
C GLY A 65 -4.79 9.05 -0.07
N HIS A 66 -3.54 9.23 -0.50
CA HIS A 66 -2.53 10.09 0.15
C HIS A 66 -2.36 9.78 1.65
N GLY A 67 -2.39 8.50 1.99
CA GLY A 67 -2.19 8.02 3.35
C GLY A 67 -0.75 8.12 3.81
N ASP A 68 -0.52 7.71 5.07
CA ASP A 68 0.79 7.77 5.71
C ASP A 68 1.83 6.94 4.94
N PRO A 69 2.95 7.52 4.49
CA PRO A 69 4.02 6.77 3.84
C PRO A 69 4.61 5.64 4.72
N ALA A 70 4.56 5.77 6.05
CA ALA A 70 4.98 4.69 6.95
C ALA A 70 4.01 3.49 6.87
N TRP A 71 2.70 3.75 6.70
CA TRP A 71 1.72 2.71 6.45
C TRP A 71 1.95 2.04 5.09
N GLN A 72 2.17 2.82 4.03
CA GLN A 72 2.49 2.27 2.69
C GLN A 72 3.77 1.41 2.73
N ALA A 73 4.83 1.89 3.41
CA ALA A 73 6.06 1.14 3.59
C ALA A 73 5.84 -0.21 4.28
N ARG A 74 5.03 -0.22 5.35
CA ARG A 74 4.67 -1.44 6.08
C ARG A 74 3.89 -2.41 5.20
N LEU A 75 2.94 -1.94 4.40
CA LEU A 75 2.19 -2.79 3.47
C LEU A 75 3.08 -3.42 2.40
N HIS A 76 4.01 -2.66 1.83
CA HIS A 76 5.02 -3.24 0.94
C HIS A 76 5.93 -4.24 1.66
N HIS A 77 6.33 -4.00 2.91
CA HIS A 77 7.09 -5.01 3.66
C HIS A 77 6.31 -6.33 3.79
N GLU A 78 5.03 -6.25 4.13
CA GLU A 78 4.14 -7.42 4.25
C GLU A 78 3.92 -8.12 2.90
N ALA A 79 3.72 -7.37 1.82
CA ALA A 79 3.64 -7.92 0.46
C ALA A 79 4.94 -8.65 0.09
N GLY A 80 6.11 -8.11 0.46
CA GLY A 80 7.40 -8.75 0.25
C GLY A 80 7.56 -10.05 1.02
N ARG A 81 7.10 -10.11 2.28
CA ARG A 81 7.09 -11.36 3.07
C ARG A 81 6.16 -12.40 2.47
N ALA A 82 4.94 -12.01 2.08
CA ALA A 82 3.98 -12.90 1.45
C ALA A 82 4.49 -13.41 0.10
N ALA A 83 5.11 -12.55 -0.72
CA ALA A 83 5.76 -12.94 -1.95
C ALA A 83 6.90 -13.94 -1.72
N SER A 84 7.71 -13.72 -0.68
CA SER A 84 8.78 -14.66 -0.29
C SER A 84 8.20 -16.02 0.09
N ALA A 85 7.12 -16.05 0.90
CA ALA A 85 6.44 -17.28 1.28
C ALA A 85 5.75 -17.99 0.09
N ALA A 86 5.33 -17.21 -0.92
CA ALA A 86 4.80 -17.71 -2.18
C ALA A 86 5.88 -18.09 -3.22
N CYS A 87 7.16 -18.03 -2.86
CA CYS A 87 8.30 -18.31 -3.75
C CYS A 87 8.33 -17.44 -5.01
N ARG A 88 7.99 -16.16 -4.84
CA ARG A 88 7.99 -15.13 -5.89
C ARG A 88 9.10 -14.12 -5.62
N ASP A 89 10.34 -14.52 -5.81
CA ASP A 89 11.52 -13.76 -5.37
C ASP A 89 11.62 -12.37 -6.01
N ASP A 90 11.29 -12.24 -7.30
CA ASP A 90 11.30 -10.94 -7.98
C ASP A 90 10.27 -9.96 -7.38
N ALA A 91 9.06 -10.47 -7.08
CA ALA A 91 8.01 -9.68 -6.44
C ALA A 91 8.38 -9.34 -4.99
N ALA A 92 9.01 -10.27 -4.26
CA ALA A 92 9.50 -10.03 -2.92
C ALA A 92 10.57 -8.93 -2.91
N ALA A 93 11.54 -9.01 -3.81
CA ALA A 93 12.61 -8.02 -3.93
C ALA A 93 12.06 -6.64 -4.31
N PHE A 94 11.10 -6.58 -5.23
CA PHE A 94 10.39 -5.34 -5.57
C PHE A 94 9.76 -4.70 -4.33
N HIS A 95 8.93 -5.46 -3.61
CA HIS A 95 8.19 -4.95 -2.47
C HIS A 95 9.10 -4.56 -1.30
N PHE A 96 10.16 -5.31 -1.00
CA PHE A 96 11.14 -4.89 0.01
C PHE A 96 11.85 -3.60 -0.38
N ARG A 97 12.26 -3.44 -1.64
CA ARG A 97 12.87 -2.18 -2.12
C ARG A 97 11.92 -1.00 -2.00
N SER A 98 10.65 -1.17 -2.37
CA SER A 98 9.62 -0.14 -2.22
C SER A 98 9.43 0.25 -0.74
N ALA A 99 9.37 -0.73 0.16
CA ALA A 99 9.28 -0.49 1.60
C ALA A 99 10.50 0.29 2.13
N ILE A 100 11.72 -0.07 1.71
CA ILE A 100 12.96 0.62 2.09
C ILE A 100 12.94 2.07 1.61
N ALA A 101 12.56 2.30 0.35
CA ALA A 101 12.51 3.64 -0.24
C ALA A 101 11.51 4.55 0.49
N LEU A 102 10.31 4.04 0.79
CA LEU A 102 9.27 4.78 1.51
C LEU A 102 9.67 5.06 2.96
N ALA A 103 10.23 4.07 3.67
CA ALA A 103 10.71 4.24 5.04
C ALA A 103 11.81 5.33 5.13
N LYS A 104 12.77 5.30 4.20
CA LYS A 104 13.81 6.35 4.12
C LYS A 104 13.23 7.72 3.84
N LYS A 105 12.25 7.81 2.93
CA LYS A 105 11.56 9.08 2.60
C LYS A 105 10.77 9.64 3.78
N SER A 106 10.22 8.78 4.65
CA SER A 106 9.44 9.18 5.84
C SER A 106 10.26 9.32 7.12
N GLY A 107 11.59 9.13 7.05
CA GLY A 107 12.46 9.17 8.23
C GLY A 107 12.27 7.98 9.18
N GLN A 108 11.59 6.92 8.74
CA GLN A 108 11.37 5.68 9.49
C GLN A 108 12.51 4.68 9.23
N SER A 109 12.67 3.73 10.14
CA SER A 109 13.67 2.67 9.97
C SER A 109 13.27 1.69 8.87
N SER A 110 14.20 1.39 7.95
CA SER A 110 14.04 0.36 6.91
C SER A 110 14.62 -1.01 7.31
N ALA A 111 15.17 -1.15 8.51
CA ALA A 111 16.03 -2.27 8.89
C ALA A 111 15.40 -3.67 8.70
N LEU A 112 14.08 -3.80 8.93
CA LEU A 112 13.38 -5.07 8.72
C LEU A 112 13.34 -5.47 7.24
N SER A 113 13.07 -4.51 6.36
CA SER A 113 13.02 -4.73 4.91
C SER A 113 14.41 -4.91 4.32
N ASP A 114 15.42 -4.17 4.81
CA ASP A 114 16.82 -4.36 4.41
C ASP A 114 17.26 -5.80 4.73
N LYS A 115 17.07 -6.25 5.98
CA LYS A 115 17.41 -7.62 6.38
C LYS A 115 16.65 -8.68 5.58
N ALA A 116 15.38 -8.45 5.27
CA ALA A 116 14.58 -9.38 4.48
C ALA A 116 15.06 -9.47 3.04
N LEU A 117 15.39 -8.33 2.41
CA LEU A 117 15.97 -8.28 1.08
C LEU A 117 17.35 -8.96 1.03
N ASP A 118 18.23 -8.70 2.00
CA ASP A 118 19.53 -9.36 2.09
C ASP A 118 19.37 -10.88 2.23
N SER A 119 18.40 -11.32 3.04
CA SER A 119 18.11 -12.75 3.23
C SER A 119 17.59 -13.42 1.96
N LEU A 120 16.76 -12.71 1.19
CA LEU A 120 16.25 -13.16 -0.10
C LEU A 120 17.37 -13.30 -1.12
N LEU A 121 18.23 -12.28 -1.23
CA LEU A 121 19.36 -12.25 -2.17
C LEU A 121 20.47 -13.24 -1.81
N ALA A 122 20.60 -13.61 -0.53
CA ALA A 122 21.48 -14.69 -0.09
C ALA A 122 21.01 -16.09 -0.55
N GLY A 123 19.87 -16.19 -1.24
CA GLY A 123 19.48 -17.41 -1.95
C GLY A 123 19.02 -18.54 -1.06
N LYS A 124 18.39 -18.24 0.10
CA LYS A 124 17.73 -19.30 0.88
C LYS A 124 16.57 -19.86 0.03
N PRO A 125 16.61 -21.14 -0.38
CA PRO A 125 15.56 -21.71 -1.20
C PRO A 125 14.24 -21.61 -0.43
N CYS A 126 13.22 -21.21 -1.17
CA CYS A 126 11.87 -21.11 -0.67
C CYS A 126 11.38 -22.51 -0.27
N ALA A 127 11.46 -22.82 1.04
CA ALA A 127 10.91 -24.06 1.57
C ALA A 127 9.40 -23.85 1.71
N VAL A 128 8.64 -24.38 0.75
CA VAL A 128 7.17 -24.42 0.83
C VAL A 128 6.79 -25.20 2.10
N PRO A 129 6.16 -24.58 3.11
CA PRO A 129 5.51 -25.35 4.15
C PRO A 129 4.29 -26.01 3.49
N ARG A 130 4.26 -27.34 3.43
CA ARG A 130 3.05 -28.10 3.10
C ARG A 130 2.13 -28.15 4.31
#